data_AF-A0AAD3CEW7-F1
#
_entry.id   AF-A0AAD3CEW7-F1
#
_cell.length_a   1.000
_cell.length_b   1.000
_cell.length_c   1.000
_cell.angle_alpha   90.00
_cell.angle_beta   90.00
_cell.angle_gamma   90.00
#
_symmetry.space_group_name_H-M   'P 1'
#
loop_
_entity.id
_entity.type
_entity.pdbx_description
1 polymer ?
#
loop_
_entity_poly.entity_id
_entity_poly.type
_entity_poly.pdbx_seq_one_letter_code
_entity_poly.pdbx_strand_id
1 'polypeptide(L)'
;MTEPKSKKSSRFKRFKKLFSIKKKQQEKIQHGTPSTAVFRLSWHPDDIMNELHGLSSPKELLGKKLLMQVGGVNHGWILDFTTSTINIDKYDVPASVANANKAPSGPPSTYPDLKGYPWAWYKDLNTYNKIELGKLSEMKAFVTGKIAASGEMKPWDYIDSVWKEAKVIAEAKKREAFLKGDIEAGVSEQEEEEEEEEDVDEEARIIAMFKPEKEPWDPRTKAFWKRHFGTDMLVATYLYLISSVFFVVLSLQILFVELAKATTEQIDPSTTAHYIGTAFMSIFFLIGNIYFIKMSYPESMMIMVYRVMTNDPAQMTFTQRYFTANEMLISIWMFMGAFIVPTVLESIFELFFLGEWKHALADLNTMIIGTVIFMPFMISSFPDCMRMNNGQGSTYTFDYLIAPCLGLNKDVQNMKEDDRAKYEKRVEFWTKHLGNDMLAGAWELALMGVAAGIPSLIYFVTNPFLPAAISAFWSGMPFCLGSILMLHAMYPENMNKSIFFSDEDDESTEKSVRTASDSSQGDVEVESTPLLA
;
A
#
# COMPACT_ATOMS: atom_id res chain seq x y z
N MET A 1 -65.39 26.97 -27.47
CA MET A 1 -64.57 26.53 -28.62
C MET A 1 -63.12 26.52 -28.18
N THR A 2 -62.51 25.34 -28.32
CA THR A 2 -61.07 24.99 -28.27
C THR A 2 -60.24 25.31 -27.02
N GLU A 3 -59.97 24.22 -26.32
CA GLU A 3 -58.92 23.93 -25.34
C GLU A 3 -57.52 23.83 -26.03
N PRO A 4 -56.44 23.38 -25.36
CA PRO A 4 -55.31 24.15 -24.79
C PRO A 4 -54.01 24.01 -25.61
N LYS A 5 -52.89 24.60 -25.16
CA LYS A 5 -51.53 24.06 -25.44
C LYS A 5 -50.44 24.56 -24.47
N SER A 6 -49.80 23.58 -23.85
CA SER A 6 -48.54 23.67 -23.11
C SER A 6 -47.36 24.03 -24.03
N LYS A 7 -46.30 24.63 -23.47
CA LYS A 7 -44.94 24.43 -23.99
C LYS A 7 -43.88 24.52 -22.88
N LYS A 8 -43.24 23.36 -22.69
CA LYS A 8 -42.04 23.11 -21.89
C LYS A 8 -40.78 23.74 -22.51
N SER A 9 -39.76 23.79 -21.65
CA SER A 9 -38.31 23.65 -21.91
C SER A 9 -37.56 24.78 -22.62
N SER A 10 -36.67 25.44 -21.88
CA SER A 10 -35.31 25.83 -22.33
C SER A 10 -34.58 26.62 -21.23
N ARG A 11 -34.07 25.96 -20.18
CA ARG A 11 -33.07 26.52 -19.24
C ARG A 11 -31.97 25.50 -18.92
N PHE A 12 -31.42 24.85 -19.95
CA PHE A 12 -30.29 23.93 -19.84
C PHE A 12 -29.21 24.21 -20.89
N LYS A 13 -28.79 25.48 -21.01
CA LYS A 13 -27.67 25.90 -21.89
C LYS A 13 -26.78 27.02 -21.29
N ARG A 14 -26.51 26.99 -19.98
CA ARG A 14 -25.59 27.95 -19.34
C ARG A 14 -24.61 27.37 -18.31
N PHE A 15 -24.20 26.10 -18.47
CA PHE A 15 -23.23 25.47 -17.55
C PHE A 15 -22.04 24.78 -18.24
N LYS A 16 -21.67 25.18 -19.47
CA LYS A 16 -20.58 24.53 -20.22
C LYS A 16 -19.51 25.49 -20.76
N LYS A 17 -19.19 26.56 -20.02
CA LYS A 17 -18.17 27.54 -20.44
C LYS A 17 -17.32 28.11 -19.29
N LEU A 18 -16.96 27.25 -18.32
CA LEU A 18 -16.11 27.61 -17.16
C LEU A 18 -14.87 26.73 -16.98
N PHE A 19 -14.56 25.79 -17.88
CA PHE A 19 -13.36 24.93 -17.79
C PHE A 19 -12.47 25.03 -19.03
N SER A 20 -12.05 26.24 -19.34
CA SER A 20 -10.99 26.48 -20.32
C SER A 20 -10.43 27.87 -20.06
N ILE A 21 -9.12 27.94 -19.83
CA ILE A 21 -8.28 29.15 -19.61
C ILE A 21 -8.07 29.51 -18.13
N LYS A 22 -7.05 28.90 -17.52
CA LYS A 22 -5.85 29.61 -17.01
C LYS A 22 -4.81 28.60 -16.48
N LYS A 23 -4.03 27.99 -17.40
CA LYS A 23 -2.78 27.26 -17.13
C LYS A 23 -1.55 28.19 -17.30
N LYS A 24 -1.65 29.45 -16.83
CA LYS A 24 -0.57 30.46 -16.90
C LYS A 24 -0.79 31.49 -15.81
N GLN A 25 -0.30 31.19 -14.60
CA GLN A 25 0.12 32.15 -13.56
C GLN A 25 0.51 31.37 -12.29
N GLN A 26 1.67 30.74 -12.32
CA GLN A 26 2.47 30.48 -11.12
C GLN A 26 3.89 30.93 -11.46
N GLU A 27 4.05 32.25 -11.58
CA GLU A 27 5.34 32.90 -11.36
C GLU A 27 5.23 33.64 -10.02
N LYS A 28 6.22 33.40 -9.16
CA LYS A 28 6.60 34.20 -7.99
C LYS A 28 5.56 34.36 -6.87
N ILE A 29 5.66 33.46 -5.90
CA ILE A 29 5.69 33.88 -4.49
C ILE A 29 6.93 33.24 -3.85
N GLN A 30 8.03 34.00 -3.86
CA GLN A 30 9.13 33.82 -2.92
C GLN A 30 8.60 34.15 -1.53
N HIS A 31 8.42 33.14 -0.69
CA HIS A 31 8.52 33.31 0.76
C HIS A 31 9.37 32.18 1.29
N GLY A 32 10.54 32.55 1.80
CA GLY A 32 11.51 31.64 2.38
C GLY A 32 10.95 30.96 3.62
N THR A 33 10.76 29.66 3.50
CA THR A 33 10.93 28.69 4.59
C THR A 33 12.28 28.01 4.36
N PRO A 34 13.06 27.69 5.40
CA PRO A 34 14.26 26.89 5.23
C PRO A 34 13.79 25.51 4.79
N SER A 35 13.83 25.24 3.48
CA SER A 35 13.76 23.87 2.98
C SER A 35 14.92 23.14 3.65
N THR A 36 14.61 22.12 4.43
CA THR A 36 15.56 21.07 4.75
C THR A 36 15.88 20.38 3.42
N ALA A 37 16.74 21.02 2.61
CA ALA A 37 17.27 20.43 1.41
C ALA A 37 18.04 19.19 1.89
N VAL A 38 17.47 18.02 1.60
CA VAL A 38 18.17 16.76 1.80
C VAL A 38 19.34 16.79 0.83
N PHE A 39 20.51 17.17 1.32
CA PHE A 39 21.75 17.22 0.56
C PHE A 39 22.03 15.82 0.00
N ARG A 40 21.91 15.63 -1.32
CA ARG A 40 22.41 14.44 -2.03
C ARG A 40 23.66 14.84 -2.81
N LEU A 41 24.81 14.40 -2.33
CA LEU A 41 26.06 14.47 -3.10
C LEU A 41 26.04 13.33 -4.11
N SER A 42 25.78 13.65 -5.38
CA SER A 42 26.04 12.73 -6.49
C SER A 42 27.51 12.32 -6.48
N TRP A 43 27.88 11.10 -6.88
CA TRP A 43 29.29 10.71 -7.09
C TRP A 43 29.37 9.86 -8.36
N HIS A 44 30.48 9.99 -9.09
CA HIS A 44 30.69 9.24 -10.31
C HIS A 44 31.46 7.95 -9.99
N PRO A 45 31.23 6.81 -10.66
CA PRO A 45 32.01 5.58 -10.45
C PRO A 45 33.52 5.78 -10.56
N ASP A 46 33.96 6.76 -11.35
CA ASP A 46 35.37 7.15 -11.44
C ASP A 46 35.94 7.68 -10.12
N ASP A 47 35.13 8.38 -9.32
CA ASP A 47 35.56 8.91 -8.02
C ASP A 47 35.95 7.76 -7.08
N ILE A 48 35.16 6.68 -7.08
CA ILE A 48 35.42 5.48 -6.28
C ILE A 48 36.66 4.74 -6.80
N MET A 49 36.78 4.60 -8.11
CA MET A 49 37.91 3.90 -8.74
C MET A 49 39.24 4.62 -8.50
N ASN A 50 39.23 5.95 -8.43
CA ASN A 50 40.42 6.72 -8.10
C ASN A 50 40.89 6.48 -6.65
N GLU A 51 39.96 6.25 -5.71
CA GLU A 51 40.30 5.90 -4.32
C GLU A 51 40.80 4.46 -4.17
N LEU A 52 40.37 3.55 -5.05
CA LEU A 52 40.86 2.17 -5.08
C LEU A 52 42.29 2.06 -5.63
N HIS A 53 42.69 2.98 -6.51
CA HIS A 53 44.00 2.98 -7.12
C HIS A 53 45.09 3.23 -6.07
N GLY A 54 46.06 2.32 -5.98
CA GLY A 54 47.17 2.41 -5.03
C GLY A 54 46.89 1.79 -3.65
N LEU A 55 45.67 1.32 -3.36
CA LEU A 55 45.39 0.54 -2.15
C LEU A 55 46.15 -0.78 -2.16
N SER A 56 46.41 -1.36 -0.99
CA SER A 56 47.16 -2.62 -0.89
C SER A 56 46.38 -3.78 -1.51
N SER A 57 47.02 -4.56 -2.38
CA SER A 57 46.40 -5.73 -2.98
C SER A 57 46.23 -6.84 -1.93
N PRO A 58 45.05 -7.48 -1.85
CA PRO A 58 44.86 -8.61 -0.94
C PRO A 58 45.72 -9.78 -1.40
N LYS A 59 46.22 -10.54 -0.44
CA LYS A 59 47.14 -11.67 -0.69
C LYS A 59 46.48 -12.74 -1.58
N GLU A 60 45.17 -12.87 -1.49
CA GLU A 60 44.33 -13.84 -2.21
C GLU A 60 44.10 -13.48 -3.69
N LEU A 61 44.28 -12.20 -4.05
CA LEU A 61 44.18 -11.72 -5.43
C LEU A 61 45.54 -11.41 -6.05
N LEU A 62 46.63 -11.53 -5.30
CA LEU A 62 47.97 -11.22 -5.79
C LEU A 62 48.28 -12.03 -7.06
N GLY A 63 48.66 -11.33 -8.14
CA GLY A 63 48.93 -11.94 -9.45
C GLY A 63 47.71 -12.12 -10.36
N LYS A 64 46.51 -11.68 -9.95
CA LYS A 64 45.28 -11.75 -10.75
C LYS A 64 44.92 -10.40 -11.36
N LYS A 65 44.12 -10.43 -12.44
CA LYS A 65 43.44 -9.27 -13.02
C LYS A 65 41.93 -9.51 -13.01
N LEU A 66 41.15 -8.46 -12.75
CA LEU A 66 39.70 -8.50 -12.71
C LEU A 66 39.13 -7.42 -13.62
N LEU A 67 38.17 -7.78 -14.45
CA LEU A 67 37.40 -6.83 -15.23
C LEU A 67 36.18 -6.40 -14.43
N MET A 68 35.99 -5.10 -14.28
CA MET A 68 34.79 -4.51 -13.69
C MET A 68 34.11 -3.59 -14.69
N GLN A 69 32.79 -3.66 -14.75
CA GLN A 69 31.97 -2.78 -15.58
C GLN A 69 30.72 -2.36 -14.83
N VAL A 70 30.33 -1.10 -14.98
CA VAL A 70 29.12 -0.52 -14.40
C VAL A 70 28.16 -0.17 -15.55
N GLY A 71 26.92 -0.63 -15.48
CA GLY A 71 25.89 -0.29 -16.47
C GLY A 71 25.65 1.22 -16.56
N GLY A 72 25.41 1.74 -17.76
CA GLY A 72 25.24 3.18 -18.01
C GLY A 72 26.54 3.98 -18.19
N VAL A 73 27.72 3.37 -17.95
CA VAL A 73 29.02 4.02 -18.15
C VAL A 73 29.67 3.53 -19.46
N ASN A 74 30.22 4.47 -20.24
CA ASN A 74 30.83 4.19 -21.55
C ASN A 74 32.25 3.61 -21.47
N HIS A 75 32.73 3.27 -20.26
CA HIS A 75 34.00 2.62 -20.01
C HIS A 75 33.89 1.62 -18.86
N GLY A 76 34.84 0.70 -18.81
CA GLY A 76 35.04 -0.24 -17.72
C GLY A 76 36.45 -0.10 -17.14
N TRP A 77 36.73 -0.89 -16.11
CA TRP A 77 37.99 -0.86 -15.37
C TRP A 77 38.62 -2.24 -15.27
N ILE A 78 39.94 -2.30 -15.39
CA ILE A 78 40.77 -3.48 -15.15
C ILE A 78 41.47 -3.26 -13.81
N LEU A 79 41.15 -4.08 -12.82
CA LEU A 79 41.80 -4.08 -11.53
C LEU A 79 42.94 -5.08 -11.59
N ASP A 80 44.17 -4.57 -11.59
CA ASP A 80 45.41 -5.33 -11.66
C ASP A 80 46.02 -5.47 -10.27
N PHE A 81 46.02 -6.70 -9.76
CA PHE A 81 46.55 -7.08 -8.45
C PHE A 81 47.93 -7.75 -8.57
N THR A 82 48.64 -7.60 -9.69
CA THR A 82 49.97 -8.20 -9.89
C THR A 82 51.05 -7.59 -8.99
N THR A 83 50.84 -6.37 -8.50
CA THR A 83 51.71 -5.67 -7.56
C THR A 83 51.19 -5.75 -6.12
N SER A 84 51.96 -5.24 -5.16
CA SER A 84 51.50 -5.09 -3.76
C SER A 84 50.39 -4.03 -3.61
N THR A 85 50.14 -3.25 -4.65
CA THR A 85 49.09 -2.25 -4.74
C THR A 85 48.20 -2.50 -5.94
N ILE A 86 46.93 -2.09 -5.85
CA ILE A 86 45.93 -2.22 -6.90
C ILE A 86 46.20 -1.16 -7.96
N ASN A 87 46.50 -1.59 -9.19
CA ASN A 87 46.55 -0.71 -10.35
C ASN A 87 45.21 -0.79 -11.09
N ILE A 88 44.76 0.33 -11.65
CA ILE A 88 43.45 0.42 -12.31
C ILE A 88 43.65 1.03 -13.69
N ASP A 89 43.35 0.26 -14.71
CA ASP A 89 43.36 0.71 -16.11
C ASP A 89 41.93 0.84 -16.62
N LYS A 90 41.66 1.82 -17.49
CA LYS A 90 40.35 1.99 -18.13
C LYS A 90 40.33 1.35 -19.52
N TYR A 91 39.17 0.83 -19.91
CA TYR A 91 38.92 0.38 -21.28
C TYR A 91 37.56 0.87 -21.77
N ASP A 92 37.44 1.16 -23.07
CA ASP A 92 36.21 1.68 -23.63
C ASP A 92 35.16 0.57 -23.77
N VAL A 93 33.93 0.86 -23.37
CA VAL A 93 32.80 -0.06 -23.51
C VAL A 93 31.96 0.39 -24.70
N PRO A 94 31.67 -0.50 -25.67
CA PRO A 94 30.78 -0.13 -26.77
C PRO A 94 29.42 0.34 -26.25
N ALA A 95 28.87 1.42 -26.82
CA ALA A 95 27.59 1.99 -26.40
C ALA A 95 26.43 0.97 -26.39
N SER A 96 26.48 -0.03 -27.28
CA SER A 96 25.52 -1.15 -27.33
C SER A 96 25.54 -2.04 -26.09
N VAL A 97 26.66 -2.08 -25.35
CA VAL A 97 26.83 -2.83 -24.10
C VAL A 97 26.60 -1.91 -22.89
N ALA A 98 27.05 -0.66 -22.96
CA ALA A 98 26.84 0.34 -21.90
C ALA A 98 25.35 0.61 -21.65
N ASN A 99 24.55 0.68 -22.72
CA ASN A 99 23.11 0.98 -22.69
C ASN A 99 22.23 -0.28 -22.73
N ALA A 100 22.79 -1.47 -22.51
CA ALA A 100 22.02 -2.70 -22.60
C ALA A 100 21.06 -2.86 -21.41
N ASN A 101 19.75 -2.99 -21.68
CA ASN A 101 18.74 -3.26 -20.66
C ASN A 101 18.90 -4.64 -20.00
N LYS A 102 19.61 -5.58 -20.64
CA LYS A 102 19.93 -6.90 -20.09
C LYS A 102 21.42 -7.06 -19.83
N ALA A 103 21.74 -7.91 -18.85
CA ALA A 103 23.12 -8.32 -18.56
C ALA A 103 23.80 -8.89 -19.80
N PRO A 104 25.02 -8.44 -20.15
CA PRO A 104 25.77 -9.06 -21.23
C PRO A 104 26.06 -10.52 -20.86
N SER A 105 25.97 -11.44 -21.82
CA SER A 105 26.20 -12.87 -21.60
C SER A 105 27.68 -13.23 -21.33
N GLY A 106 28.57 -12.25 -21.25
CA GLY A 106 30.01 -12.40 -21.03
C GLY A 106 30.76 -11.08 -21.21
N PRO A 107 32.08 -11.05 -20.90
CA PRO A 107 32.90 -9.86 -21.07
C PRO A 107 32.88 -9.38 -22.53
N PRO A 108 33.12 -8.09 -22.79
CA PRO A 108 33.07 -7.53 -24.15
C PRO A 108 33.98 -8.32 -25.10
N SER A 109 33.38 -8.98 -26.09
CA SER A 109 34.09 -9.77 -27.11
C SER A 109 35.04 -8.94 -27.98
N THR A 110 34.93 -7.61 -27.88
CA THR A 110 35.72 -6.59 -28.57
C THR A 110 37.19 -6.54 -28.15
N TYR A 111 37.58 -7.18 -27.03
CA TYR A 111 38.97 -7.19 -26.56
C TYR A 111 39.53 -8.62 -26.46
N PRO A 112 40.25 -9.11 -27.49
CA PRO A 112 40.83 -10.44 -27.51
C PRO A 112 41.77 -10.72 -26.34
N ASP A 113 42.47 -9.68 -25.87
CA ASP A 113 43.47 -9.75 -24.79
C ASP A 113 42.85 -9.79 -23.39
N LEU A 114 41.56 -9.46 -23.28
CA LEU A 114 40.80 -9.52 -22.02
C LEU A 114 39.98 -10.81 -21.89
N LYS A 115 40.04 -11.67 -22.91
CA LYS A 115 39.32 -12.93 -22.97
C LYS A 115 39.91 -13.93 -21.98
N GLY A 116 39.17 -14.19 -20.90
CA GLY A 116 39.54 -15.18 -19.87
C GLY A 116 39.81 -14.59 -18.49
N TYR A 117 39.80 -13.27 -18.33
CA TYR A 117 39.79 -12.68 -17.00
C TYR A 117 38.42 -12.87 -16.32
N PRO A 118 38.40 -13.07 -14.99
CA PRO A 118 37.20 -12.89 -14.18
C PRO A 118 36.55 -11.54 -14.50
N TRP A 119 35.23 -11.53 -14.62
CA TRP A 119 34.47 -10.34 -15.00
C TRP A 119 33.30 -10.15 -14.06
N ALA A 120 33.19 -8.92 -13.54
CA ALA A 120 32.08 -8.44 -12.74
C ALA A 120 31.35 -7.33 -13.51
N TRP A 121 30.04 -7.47 -13.58
CA TRP A 121 29.15 -6.47 -14.14
C TRP A 121 28.17 -6.02 -13.06
N TYR A 122 28.15 -4.73 -12.80
CA TYR A 122 27.26 -4.10 -11.84
C TYR A 122 26.15 -3.39 -12.59
N LYS A 123 24.91 -3.81 -12.35
CA LYS A 123 23.72 -3.17 -12.90
C LYS A 123 22.58 -3.26 -11.89
N ASP A 124 21.94 -2.14 -11.64
CA ASP A 124 20.60 -2.07 -11.05
C ASP A 124 19.57 -1.95 -12.19
N LEU A 125 18.35 -2.46 -12.02
CA LEU A 125 17.26 -2.28 -13.00
C LEU A 125 16.91 -0.80 -13.22
N ASN A 126 17.33 0.09 -12.31
CA ASN A 126 17.04 1.53 -12.32
C ASN A 126 18.28 2.42 -12.59
N THR A 127 19.28 1.92 -13.33
CA THR A 127 20.59 2.60 -13.45
C THR A 127 20.72 3.51 -14.68
N TYR A 128 20.11 4.70 -14.58
CA TYR A 128 20.73 5.94 -15.07
C TYR A 128 20.66 6.98 -13.93
N ASN A 129 19.48 7.12 -13.31
CA ASN A 129 19.19 8.11 -12.27
C ASN A 129 19.94 7.90 -10.94
N LYS A 130 20.27 6.66 -10.54
CA LYS A 130 20.97 6.42 -9.24
C LYS A 130 22.47 6.72 -9.24
N ILE A 131 23.10 6.77 -10.42
CA ILE A 131 24.50 7.20 -10.57
C ILE A 131 24.57 8.72 -10.41
N GLU A 132 23.58 9.46 -10.91
CA GLU A 132 23.47 10.91 -10.69
C GLU A 132 22.96 11.27 -9.29
N LEU A 133 22.27 10.39 -8.57
CA LEU A 133 21.72 10.67 -7.22
C LEU A 133 22.57 10.20 -6.04
N GLY A 134 23.75 9.60 -6.29
CA GLY A 134 24.70 9.23 -5.23
C GLY A 134 24.26 8.07 -4.31
N LYS A 135 23.27 7.26 -4.70
CA LYS A 135 22.71 6.16 -3.89
C LYS A 135 23.15 4.76 -4.33
N LEU A 136 24.42 4.36 -4.11
CA LEU A 136 24.78 2.92 -4.15
C LEU A 136 25.11 2.24 -2.82
N SER A 137 24.54 2.71 -1.71
CA SER A 137 24.33 1.81 -0.55
C SER A 137 23.22 0.78 -0.79
N GLU A 138 22.37 0.97 -1.80
CA GLU A 138 21.19 0.15 -2.10
C GLU A 138 21.39 -0.79 -3.31
N MET A 139 22.56 -0.76 -3.96
CA MET A 139 22.86 -1.69 -5.05
C MET A 139 23.04 -3.11 -4.50
N LYS A 140 22.06 -3.99 -4.74
CA LYS A 140 22.32 -5.43 -4.77
C LYS A 140 23.17 -5.71 -6.01
N ALA A 141 24.38 -6.23 -5.84
CA ALA A 141 25.15 -6.74 -6.95
C ALA A 141 24.39 -7.93 -7.58
N PHE A 142 23.63 -7.68 -8.65
CA PHE A 142 23.19 -8.75 -9.53
C PHE A 142 24.40 -9.22 -10.32
N VAL A 143 25.15 -10.18 -9.75
CA VAL A 143 26.14 -10.95 -10.49
C VAL A 143 25.39 -11.87 -11.45
N THR A 144 24.86 -11.31 -12.53
CA THR A 144 24.40 -12.05 -13.71
C THR A 144 25.59 -12.31 -14.62
N GLY A 145 26.66 -12.81 -14.03
CA GLY A 145 27.78 -13.40 -14.73
C GLY A 145 27.95 -14.80 -14.20
N LYS A 146 27.93 -15.80 -15.09
CA LYS A 146 28.71 -17.00 -14.79
C LYS A 146 30.11 -16.49 -14.41
N ILE A 147 30.55 -16.74 -13.18
CA ILE A 147 31.98 -16.92 -12.96
C ILE A 147 32.30 -18.14 -13.80
N ALA A 148 32.74 -17.91 -15.04
CA ALA A 148 33.44 -18.94 -15.76
C ALA A 148 34.75 -19.16 -14.99
N ALA A 149 34.69 -20.12 -14.06
CA ALA A 149 35.81 -20.91 -13.55
C ALA A 149 36.60 -20.49 -12.29
N SER A 150 35.98 -20.15 -11.14
CA SER A 150 36.74 -20.36 -9.88
C SER A 150 35.99 -20.81 -8.62
N GLY A 151 34.68 -20.59 -8.46
CA GLY A 151 33.93 -21.17 -7.33
C GLY A 151 34.36 -20.74 -5.91
N GLU A 152 35.26 -19.77 -5.76
CA GLU A 152 35.70 -19.26 -4.45
C GLU A 152 35.00 -17.93 -4.10
N MET A 153 34.16 -17.91 -3.06
CA MET A 153 33.42 -16.71 -2.59
C MET A 153 34.31 -15.68 -1.86
N LYS A 154 35.33 -16.13 -1.11
CA LYS A 154 36.11 -15.27 -0.20
C LYS A 154 36.78 -14.04 -0.84
N PRO A 155 37.32 -14.09 -2.07
CA PRO A 155 37.95 -12.92 -2.68
C PRO A 155 36.94 -11.82 -3.06
N TRP A 156 35.66 -12.15 -3.21
CA TRP A 156 34.60 -11.20 -3.56
C TRP A 156 34.08 -10.42 -2.37
N ASP A 157 33.95 -11.06 -1.21
CA ASP A 157 33.59 -10.37 0.04
C ASP A 157 34.61 -9.27 0.37
N TYR A 158 35.89 -9.53 0.04
CA TYR A 158 36.93 -8.52 0.17
C TYR A 158 36.75 -7.36 -0.82
N ILE A 159 36.56 -7.62 -2.12
CA ILE A 159 36.37 -6.56 -3.13
C ILE A 159 35.16 -5.68 -2.79
N ASP A 160 34.04 -6.29 -2.37
CA ASP A 160 32.84 -5.56 -1.94
C ASP A 160 33.10 -4.70 -0.70
N SER A 161 33.88 -5.21 0.27
CA SER A 161 34.27 -4.44 1.45
C SER A 161 35.15 -3.23 1.12
N VAL A 162 36.15 -3.39 0.25
CA VAL A 162 37.03 -2.28 -0.16
C VAL A 162 36.27 -1.26 -1.01
N TRP A 163 35.35 -1.71 -1.86
CA TRP A 163 34.45 -0.83 -2.62
C TRP A 163 33.62 0.08 -1.69
N LYS A 164 33.02 -0.50 -0.64
CA LYS A 164 32.25 0.24 0.36
C LYS A 164 33.11 1.25 1.12
N GLU A 165 34.34 0.88 1.47
CA GLU A 165 35.28 1.78 2.16
C GLU A 165 35.72 2.95 1.27
N ALA A 166 36.09 2.68 0.02
CA ALA A 166 36.46 3.69 -0.97
C ALA A 166 35.32 4.71 -1.22
N LYS A 167 34.07 4.23 -1.23
CA LYS A 167 32.88 5.09 -1.34
C LYS A 167 32.76 6.06 -0.17
N VAL A 168 32.90 5.57 1.06
CA VAL A 168 32.82 6.43 2.27
C VAL A 168 33.89 7.52 2.23
N ILE A 169 35.09 7.20 1.77
CA ILE A 169 36.19 8.16 1.60
C ILE A 169 35.87 9.19 0.52
N ALA A 170 35.37 8.76 -0.64
CA ALA A 170 34.99 9.65 -1.74
C ALA A 170 33.86 10.62 -1.31
N GLU A 171 32.84 10.12 -0.62
CA GLU A 171 31.74 10.95 -0.09
C GLU A 171 32.24 11.96 0.95
N ALA A 172 33.16 11.56 1.83
CA ALA A 172 33.77 12.46 2.81
C ALA A 172 34.59 13.57 2.14
N LYS A 173 35.41 13.25 1.14
CA LYS A 173 36.19 14.24 0.37
C LYS A 173 35.30 15.21 -0.38
N LYS A 174 34.24 14.72 -1.03
CA LYS A 174 33.30 15.58 -1.78
C LYS A 174 32.51 16.50 -0.85
N ARG A 175 32.13 16.02 0.33
CA ARG A 175 31.53 16.84 1.39
C ARG A 175 32.48 17.92 1.89
N GLU A 176 33.77 17.60 2.05
CA GLU A 176 34.78 18.57 2.46
C GLU A 176 35.03 19.64 1.39
N ALA A 177 35.10 19.25 0.12
CA ALA A 177 35.22 20.17 -1.03
C ALA A 177 34.00 21.12 -1.14
N PHE A 178 32.79 20.59 -0.94
CA PHE A 178 31.57 21.41 -0.88
C PHE A 178 31.61 22.41 0.28
N LEU A 179 32.01 21.98 1.48
CA LEU A 179 32.13 22.87 2.64
C LEU A 179 33.19 23.97 2.45
N LYS A 180 34.18 23.74 1.59
CA LYS A 180 35.19 24.73 1.19
C LYS A 180 34.71 25.67 0.08
N GLY A 181 33.53 25.42 -0.50
CA GLY A 181 32.95 26.21 -1.58
C GLY A 181 33.52 25.90 -2.97
N ASP A 182 34.22 24.76 -3.12
CA ASP A 182 34.88 24.39 -4.38
C ASP A 182 33.90 23.77 -5.40
N ILE A 183 32.64 23.54 -5.03
CA ILE A 183 31.59 22.93 -5.88
C ILE A 183 30.26 23.65 -5.65
N GLU A 184 29.63 24.17 -6.71
CA GLU A 184 28.27 24.76 -6.65
C GLU A 184 27.20 23.65 -6.65
N ALA A 185 26.14 23.82 -5.85
CA ALA A 185 25.00 22.90 -5.83
C ALA A 185 24.17 23.09 -7.10
N GLY A 186 24.31 22.19 -8.07
CA GLY A 186 23.39 22.09 -9.20
C GLY A 186 22.15 21.31 -8.77
N VAL A 187 20.99 21.96 -8.82
CA VAL A 187 19.68 21.30 -8.91
C VAL A 187 19.20 21.60 -10.32
N SER A 188 19.09 20.59 -11.18
CA SER A 188 18.74 20.80 -12.59
C SER A 188 17.22 20.75 -12.78
N GLU A 189 16.63 21.70 -13.51
CA GLU A 189 15.19 21.73 -13.86
C GLU A 189 14.73 20.50 -14.67
N GLN A 190 15.66 19.69 -15.21
CA GLN A 190 15.34 18.41 -15.86
C GLN A 190 14.86 17.34 -14.88
N GLU A 191 15.25 17.41 -13.60
CA GLU A 191 14.88 16.40 -12.58
C GLU A 191 13.39 16.46 -12.21
N GLU A 192 12.75 17.64 -12.24
CA GLU A 192 11.32 17.79 -11.94
C GLU A 192 10.42 17.27 -13.08
N GLU A 193 10.84 17.40 -14.35
CA GLU A 193 10.08 16.87 -15.49
C GLU A 193 10.22 15.33 -15.62
N GLU A 194 11.37 14.76 -15.21
CA GLU A 194 11.61 13.30 -15.27
C GLU A 194 10.95 12.52 -14.11
N GLU A 195 10.86 13.08 -12.89
CA GLU A 195 10.10 12.47 -11.78
C GLU A 195 8.58 12.40 -12.10
N GLU A 196 8.02 13.41 -12.78
CA GLU A 196 6.61 13.37 -13.23
C GLU A 196 6.36 12.31 -14.32
N GLU A 197 7.35 11.96 -15.16
CA GLU A 197 7.22 10.89 -16.17
C GLU A 197 7.39 9.48 -15.56
N GLU A 198 8.29 9.27 -14.58
CA GLU A 198 8.48 7.98 -13.89
C GLU A 198 7.24 7.55 -13.08
N ASP A 199 6.57 8.49 -12.41
CA ASP A 199 5.35 8.20 -11.64
C ASP A 199 4.18 7.75 -12.55
N VAL A 200 4.13 8.26 -13.78
CA VAL A 200 3.13 7.86 -14.78
C VAL A 200 3.39 6.44 -15.30
N ASP A 201 4.66 6.02 -15.41
CA ASP A 201 5.04 4.70 -15.91
C ASP A 201 4.80 3.57 -14.90
N GLU A 202 5.03 3.78 -13.60
CA GLU A 202 4.76 2.73 -12.60
C GLU A 202 3.26 2.61 -12.26
N GLU A 203 2.48 3.71 -12.23
CA GLU A 203 1.01 3.61 -12.19
C GLU A 203 0.48 2.84 -13.39
N ALA A 204 0.98 3.13 -14.59
CA ALA A 204 0.60 2.42 -15.81
C ALA A 204 0.98 0.94 -15.75
N ARG A 205 2.13 0.60 -15.16
CA ARG A 205 2.57 -0.78 -14.95
C ARG A 205 1.69 -1.54 -13.95
N ILE A 206 1.34 -0.92 -12.82
CA ILE A 206 0.41 -1.52 -11.83
C ILE A 206 -0.94 -1.76 -12.50
N ILE A 207 -1.45 -0.78 -13.25
CA ILE A 207 -2.70 -0.92 -14.01
C ILE A 207 -2.56 -2.06 -15.02
N ALA A 208 -1.47 -2.14 -15.78
CA ALA A 208 -1.26 -3.19 -16.77
C ALA A 208 -1.12 -4.60 -16.13
N MET A 209 -0.56 -4.69 -14.92
CA MET A 209 -0.36 -5.96 -14.22
C MET A 209 -1.64 -6.50 -13.58
N PHE A 210 -2.48 -5.63 -13.02
CA PHE A 210 -3.64 -6.06 -12.22
C PHE A 210 -4.99 -5.78 -12.88
N LYS A 211 -5.08 -4.77 -13.75
CA LYS A 211 -6.34 -4.43 -14.42
C LYS A 211 -6.46 -5.22 -15.73
N PRO A 212 -7.53 -6.01 -15.93
CA PRO A 212 -7.77 -6.68 -17.20
C PRO A 212 -7.87 -5.67 -18.35
N GLU A 213 -7.25 -5.95 -19.50
CA GLU A 213 -7.36 -5.12 -20.71
C GLU A 213 -8.81 -4.82 -21.10
N LYS A 214 -9.71 -5.77 -20.84
CA LYS A 214 -11.15 -5.59 -20.97
C LYS A 214 -11.84 -6.14 -19.74
N GLU A 215 -12.64 -5.30 -19.09
CA GLU A 215 -13.40 -5.75 -17.93
C GLU A 215 -14.39 -6.84 -18.34
N PRO A 216 -14.36 -8.02 -17.68
CA PRO A 216 -15.34 -9.05 -17.94
C PRO A 216 -16.70 -8.52 -17.48
N TRP A 217 -17.61 -8.30 -18.42
CA TRP A 217 -18.94 -7.74 -18.17
C TRP A 217 -20.05 -8.80 -18.25
N ASP A 218 -19.73 -9.98 -18.80
CA ASP A 218 -20.71 -11.06 -18.98
C ASP A 218 -20.78 -11.93 -17.71
N PRO A 219 -21.89 -11.87 -16.93
CA PRO A 219 -22.05 -12.65 -15.71
C PRO A 219 -22.14 -14.15 -15.95
N ARG A 220 -22.16 -14.62 -17.20
CA ARG A 220 -22.11 -16.05 -17.53
C ARG A 220 -20.69 -16.61 -17.58
N THR A 221 -19.67 -15.75 -17.51
CA THR A 221 -18.26 -16.14 -17.65
C THR A 221 -17.59 -16.33 -16.29
N LYS A 222 -16.69 -17.33 -16.18
CA LYS A 222 -15.86 -17.52 -14.97
C LYS A 222 -15.02 -16.27 -14.68
N ALA A 223 -14.54 -15.58 -15.72
CA ALA A 223 -13.75 -14.36 -15.59
C ALA A 223 -14.51 -13.23 -14.85
N PHE A 224 -15.82 -13.09 -15.08
CA PHE A 224 -16.65 -12.13 -14.34
C PHE A 224 -16.67 -12.47 -12.84
N TRP A 225 -17.00 -13.71 -12.48
CA TRP A 225 -17.08 -14.10 -11.08
C TRP A 225 -15.71 -14.09 -10.39
N LYS A 226 -14.64 -14.50 -11.07
CA LYS A 226 -13.26 -14.39 -10.55
C LYS A 226 -12.88 -12.93 -10.31
N ARG A 227 -13.33 -11.98 -11.14
CA ARG A 227 -13.08 -10.56 -10.90
C ARG A 227 -13.85 -10.00 -9.70
N HIS A 228 -15.12 -10.38 -9.53
CA HIS A 228 -15.98 -9.78 -8.51
C HIS A 228 -15.96 -10.52 -7.16
N PHE A 229 -15.52 -11.78 -7.14
CA PHE A 229 -15.52 -12.62 -5.93
C PHE A 229 -14.23 -13.44 -5.77
N GLY A 230 -13.22 -13.20 -6.60
CA GLY A 230 -11.97 -13.97 -6.60
C GLY A 230 -11.05 -13.71 -5.42
N THR A 231 -11.37 -12.77 -4.54
CA THR A 231 -10.64 -12.53 -3.29
C THR A 231 -11.59 -12.47 -2.10
N ASP A 232 -11.14 -12.90 -0.93
CA ASP A 232 -11.95 -12.84 0.30
C ASP A 232 -12.32 -11.40 0.65
N MET A 233 -11.44 -10.43 0.37
CA MET A 233 -11.70 -9.01 0.56
C MET A 233 -12.88 -8.54 -0.29
N LEU A 234 -12.92 -8.92 -1.57
CA LEU A 234 -14.06 -8.61 -2.45
C LEU A 234 -15.36 -9.21 -1.90
N VAL A 235 -15.36 -10.52 -1.60
CA VAL A 235 -16.53 -11.21 -1.04
C VAL A 235 -17.01 -10.51 0.24
N ALA A 236 -16.09 -10.16 1.14
CA ALA A 236 -16.39 -9.43 2.37
C ALA A 236 -17.10 -8.10 2.09
N THR A 237 -16.55 -7.28 1.18
CA THR A 237 -17.14 -5.97 0.85
C THR A 237 -18.52 -6.08 0.18
N TYR A 238 -18.77 -7.10 -0.64
CA TYR A 238 -20.11 -7.37 -1.16
C TYR A 238 -21.09 -7.81 -0.07
N LEU A 239 -20.65 -8.62 0.89
CA LEU A 239 -21.48 -9.00 2.04
C LEU A 239 -21.82 -7.79 2.91
N TYR A 240 -20.90 -6.84 3.09
CA TYR A 240 -21.19 -5.58 3.77
C TYR A 240 -22.16 -4.68 3.01
N LEU A 241 -22.08 -4.66 1.68
CA LEU A 241 -23.06 -3.95 0.86
C LEU A 241 -24.45 -4.55 1.02
N ILE A 242 -24.58 -5.87 0.93
CA ILE A 242 -25.84 -6.58 1.17
C ILE A 242 -26.37 -6.24 2.56
N SER A 243 -25.52 -6.35 3.59
CA SER A 243 -25.86 -5.99 4.97
C SER A 243 -26.40 -4.56 5.06
N SER A 244 -25.71 -3.60 4.45
CA SER A 244 -26.09 -2.17 4.50
C SER A 244 -27.40 -1.90 3.79
N VAL A 245 -27.66 -2.53 2.65
CA VAL A 245 -28.95 -2.43 1.94
C VAL A 245 -30.08 -2.92 2.83
N PHE A 246 -29.92 -4.09 3.47
CA PHE A 246 -30.93 -4.60 4.40
C PHE A 246 -31.03 -3.79 5.69
N PHE A 247 -29.96 -3.16 6.14
CA PHE A 247 -29.99 -2.25 7.28
C PHE A 247 -30.80 -0.98 6.95
N VAL A 248 -30.66 -0.43 5.75
CA VAL A 248 -31.51 0.68 5.27
C VAL A 248 -32.98 0.23 5.23
N VAL A 249 -33.26 -0.95 4.67
CA VAL A 249 -34.63 -1.50 4.61
C VAL A 249 -35.21 -1.68 6.01
N LEU A 250 -34.46 -2.27 6.94
CA LEU A 250 -34.87 -2.46 8.34
C LEU A 250 -35.16 -1.12 9.01
N SER A 251 -34.25 -0.16 8.88
CA SER A 251 -34.36 1.17 9.50
C SER A 251 -35.58 1.92 8.99
N LEU A 252 -35.84 1.86 7.67
CA LEU A 252 -37.04 2.45 7.08
C LEU A 252 -38.31 1.73 7.52
N GLN A 253 -38.32 0.39 7.58
CA GLN A 253 -39.46 -0.38 8.06
C GLN A 253 -39.84 0.04 9.48
N ILE A 254 -38.86 0.12 10.38
CA ILE A 254 -39.08 0.53 11.77
C ILE A 254 -39.60 1.98 11.83
N LEU A 255 -38.95 2.90 11.11
CA LEU A 255 -39.37 4.30 11.06
C LEU A 255 -40.81 4.46 10.53
N PHE A 256 -41.20 3.75 9.47
CA PHE A 256 -42.56 3.83 8.92
C PHE A 256 -43.60 3.23 9.87
N VAL A 257 -43.30 2.11 10.52
CA VAL A 257 -44.19 1.52 11.53
C VAL A 257 -44.41 2.50 12.68
N GLU A 258 -43.34 3.17 13.13
CA GLU A 258 -43.44 4.13 14.22
C GLU A 258 -44.19 5.40 13.81
N LEU A 259 -43.90 5.97 12.64
CA LEU A 259 -44.65 7.11 12.11
C LEU A 259 -46.13 6.79 11.90
N ALA A 260 -46.47 5.56 11.50
CA ALA A 260 -47.86 5.13 11.37
C ALA A 260 -48.55 5.09 12.74
N LYS A 261 -47.90 4.53 13.77
CA LYS A 261 -48.42 4.57 15.14
C LYS A 261 -48.57 6.00 15.68
N ALA A 262 -47.73 6.94 15.25
CA ALA A 262 -47.79 8.34 15.72
C ALA A 262 -49.12 9.01 15.36
N THR A 263 -49.80 8.49 14.34
CA THR A 263 -51.12 8.97 13.93
C THR A 263 -52.26 8.47 14.82
N THR A 264 -52.03 7.39 15.57
CA THR A 264 -53.04 6.73 16.40
C THR A 264 -52.75 6.79 17.91
N GLU A 265 -51.48 6.91 18.29
CA GLU A 265 -50.99 6.87 19.67
C GLU A 265 -50.01 8.02 19.93
N GLN A 266 -49.91 8.47 21.18
CA GLN A 266 -48.92 9.46 21.57
C GLN A 266 -47.55 8.79 21.67
N ILE A 267 -46.72 8.98 20.64
CA ILE A 267 -45.36 8.44 20.59
C ILE A 267 -44.39 9.38 21.28
N ASP A 268 -43.45 8.76 21.99
CA ASP A 268 -42.31 9.45 22.57
C ASP A 268 -41.41 10.08 21.48
N PRO A 269 -41.22 11.41 21.50
CA PRO A 269 -40.36 12.10 20.54
C PRO A 269 -38.92 11.59 20.50
N SER A 270 -38.38 11.10 21.64
CA SER A 270 -37.02 10.53 21.68
C SER A 270 -36.93 9.26 20.83
N THR A 271 -37.90 8.37 20.97
CA THR A 271 -38.00 7.14 20.16
C THR A 271 -38.04 7.45 18.65
N THR A 272 -38.78 8.50 18.25
CA THR A 272 -38.83 8.91 16.84
C THR A 272 -37.48 9.46 16.35
N ALA A 273 -36.79 10.25 17.17
CA ALA A 273 -35.47 10.78 16.83
C ALA A 273 -34.45 9.65 16.59
N HIS A 274 -34.43 8.64 17.46
CA HIS A 274 -33.57 7.46 17.33
C HIS A 274 -33.79 6.69 16.02
N TYR A 275 -35.04 6.51 15.57
CA TYR A 275 -35.31 5.83 14.31
C TYR A 275 -34.92 6.66 13.09
N ILE A 276 -35.02 7.99 13.17
CA ILE A 276 -34.51 8.88 12.14
C ILE A 276 -32.98 8.78 12.09
N GLY A 277 -32.28 8.88 13.23
CA GLY A 277 -30.83 8.78 13.24
C GLY A 277 -30.31 7.40 12.82
N THR A 278 -31.01 6.33 13.18
CA THR A 278 -30.72 4.96 12.67
C THR A 278 -30.85 4.90 11.14
N ALA A 279 -31.89 5.52 10.56
CA ALA A 279 -32.03 5.60 9.11
C ALA A 279 -30.90 6.40 8.46
N PHE A 280 -30.47 7.53 9.06
CA PHE A 280 -29.29 8.27 8.60
C PHE A 280 -28.02 7.44 8.68
N MET A 281 -27.77 6.79 9.82
CA MET A 281 -26.63 5.89 10.04
C MET A 281 -26.55 4.81 8.94
N SER A 282 -27.68 4.16 8.64
CA SER A 282 -27.73 3.12 7.61
C SER A 282 -27.34 3.61 6.21
N ILE A 283 -27.66 4.86 5.86
CA ILE A 283 -27.28 5.48 4.59
C ILE A 283 -25.77 5.75 4.54
N PHE A 284 -25.18 6.24 5.63
CA PHE A 284 -23.73 6.45 5.72
C PHE A 284 -22.96 5.13 5.58
N PHE A 285 -23.43 4.05 6.23
CA PHE A 285 -22.86 2.71 6.04
C PHE A 285 -22.97 2.24 4.60
N LEU A 286 -24.11 2.46 3.94
CA LEU A 286 -24.28 2.11 2.54
C LEU A 286 -23.28 2.85 1.65
N ILE A 287 -23.11 4.17 1.84
CA ILE A 287 -22.17 4.99 1.07
C ILE A 287 -20.73 4.53 1.33
N GLY A 288 -20.35 4.31 2.59
CA GLY A 288 -19.03 3.80 2.96
C GLY A 288 -18.74 2.48 2.25
N ASN A 289 -19.66 1.52 2.29
CA ASN A 289 -19.47 0.22 1.65
C ASN A 289 -19.33 0.28 0.12
N ILE A 290 -19.93 1.28 -0.55
CA ILE A 290 -19.70 1.51 -2.00
C ILE A 290 -18.24 1.89 -2.26
N TYR A 291 -17.65 2.78 -1.46
CA TYR A 291 -16.23 3.12 -1.57
C TYR A 291 -15.34 1.93 -1.20
N PHE A 292 -15.74 1.17 -0.19
CA PHE A 292 -14.99 0.00 0.27
C PHE A 292 -14.92 -1.11 -0.80
N ILE A 293 -15.99 -1.34 -1.56
CA ILE A 293 -15.96 -2.24 -2.73
C ILE A 293 -14.98 -1.75 -3.80
N LYS A 294 -14.94 -0.45 -4.07
CA LYS A 294 -14.00 0.10 -5.06
C LYS A 294 -12.55 -0.21 -4.65
N MET A 295 -12.28 -0.18 -3.35
CA MET A 295 -10.97 -0.45 -2.76
C MET A 295 -10.60 -1.93 -2.67
N SER A 296 -11.56 -2.85 -2.62
CA SER A 296 -11.29 -4.28 -2.49
C SER A 296 -10.79 -4.93 -3.78
N TYR A 297 -10.88 -4.23 -4.90
CA TYR A 297 -10.22 -4.64 -6.14
C TYR A 297 -8.69 -4.56 -6.00
N PRO A 298 -7.94 -5.64 -6.31
CA PRO A 298 -6.48 -5.66 -6.19
C PRO A 298 -5.81 -4.48 -6.90
N GLU A 299 -6.26 -4.13 -8.11
CA GLU A 299 -5.71 -3.01 -8.87
C GLU A 299 -5.89 -1.66 -8.12
N SER A 300 -7.07 -1.44 -7.52
CA SER A 300 -7.36 -0.21 -6.78
C SER A 300 -6.54 -0.14 -5.49
N MET A 301 -6.43 -1.27 -4.78
CA MET A 301 -5.66 -1.35 -3.54
C MET A 301 -4.18 -1.07 -3.80
N MET A 302 -3.60 -1.68 -4.83
CA MET A 302 -2.20 -1.47 -5.20
C MET A 302 -1.92 -0.04 -5.64
N ILE A 303 -2.79 0.56 -6.47
CA ILE A 303 -2.66 1.97 -6.89
C ILE A 303 -2.77 2.90 -5.68
N MET A 304 -3.68 2.62 -4.75
CA MET A 304 -3.79 3.41 -3.52
C MET A 304 -2.49 3.35 -2.72
N VAL A 305 -1.97 2.16 -2.45
CA VAL A 305 -0.72 1.99 -1.68
C VAL A 305 0.41 2.72 -2.39
N TYR A 306 0.56 2.53 -3.70
CA TYR A 306 1.58 3.22 -4.50
C TYR A 306 1.48 4.74 -4.37
N ARG A 307 0.31 5.33 -4.62
CA ARG A 307 0.09 6.79 -4.51
C ARG A 307 0.40 7.34 -3.14
N VAL A 308 0.07 6.59 -2.10
CA VAL A 308 0.36 6.99 -0.72
C VAL A 308 1.86 6.91 -0.45
N MET A 309 2.56 5.91 -0.98
CA MET A 309 4.02 5.75 -0.82
C MET A 309 4.82 6.78 -1.63
N THR A 310 4.32 7.25 -2.78
CA THR A 310 5.01 8.24 -3.62
C THR A 310 4.75 9.68 -3.17
N ASN A 311 3.49 10.09 -3.01
CA ASN A 311 3.14 11.49 -2.72
C ASN A 311 3.43 11.90 -1.26
N ASP A 312 4.38 12.81 -1.05
CA ASP A 312 4.74 13.28 0.30
C ASP A 312 3.54 13.92 1.05
N PRO A 313 3.12 13.39 2.23
CA PRO A 313 2.06 13.95 3.05
C PRO A 313 2.29 15.41 3.46
N ALA A 314 3.54 15.88 3.48
CA ALA A 314 3.86 17.28 3.77
C ALA A 314 3.39 18.23 2.66
N GLN A 315 3.25 17.74 1.43
CA GLN A 315 2.79 18.52 0.27
C GLN A 315 1.26 18.49 0.12
N MET A 316 0.58 17.58 0.82
CA MET A 316 -0.88 17.49 0.79
C MET A 316 -1.54 18.59 1.62
N THR A 317 -2.68 19.11 1.14
CA THR A 317 -3.51 19.98 1.98
C THR A 317 -4.10 19.21 3.16
N PHE A 318 -4.47 19.91 4.23
CA PHE A 318 -5.10 19.30 5.42
C PHE A 318 -6.30 18.40 5.07
N THR A 319 -7.20 18.87 4.20
CA THR A 319 -8.38 18.12 3.77
C THR A 319 -8.01 16.89 2.95
N GLN A 320 -6.99 16.97 2.11
CA GLN A 320 -6.47 15.81 1.40
C GLN A 320 -5.93 14.80 2.39
N ARG A 321 -4.91 15.19 3.17
CA ARG A 321 -4.19 14.30 4.09
C ARG A 321 -5.09 13.54 5.06
N TYR A 322 -6.08 14.22 5.65
CA TYR A 322 -6.87 13.62 6.74
C TYR A 322 -8.28 13.17 6.34
N PHE A 323 -8.79 13.52 5.16
CA PHE A 323 -10.16 13.16 4.78
C PHE A 323 -10.30 12.48 3.41
N THR A 324 -9.42 12.80 2.46
CA THR A 324 -9.65 12.46 1.04
C THR A 324 -8.43 11.89 0.30
N ALA A 325 -7.33 11.61 1.01
CA ALA A 325 -6.09 11.14 0.42
C ALA A 325 -6.24 9.80 -0.32
N ASN A 326 -7.11 8.94 0.18
CA ASN A 326 -7.43 7.66 -0.44
C ASN A 326 -8.90 7.27 -0.17
N GLU A 327 -9.44 6.37 -0.98
CA GLU A 327 -10.84 5.96 -0.85
C GLU A 327 -11.13 5.11 0.39
N MET A 328 -10.12 4.43 0.97
CA MET A 328 -10.26 3.74 2.25
C MET A 328 -10.55 4.74 3.38
N LEU A 329 -9.83 5.86 3.44
CA LEU A 329 -10.03 6.95 4.38
C LEU A 329 -11.42 7.58 4.21
N ILE A 330 -11.88 7.80 2.97
CA ILE A 330 -13.24 8.27 2.69
C ILE A 330 -14.27 7.27 3.22
N SER A 331 -14.09 5.99 2.95
CA SER A 331 -14.98 4.92 3.44
C SER A 331 -15.06 4.91 4.97
N ILE A 332 -13.92 4.99 5.65
CA ILE A 332 -13.86 4.98 7.12
C ILE A 332 -14.47 6.24 7.71
N TRP A 333 -14.29 7.41 7.09
CA TRP A 333 -15.00 8.62 7.50
C TRP A 333 -16.51 8.50 7.34
N MET A 334 -17.01 7.80 6.32
CA MET A 334 -18.44 7.53 6.18
C MET A 334 -18.93 6.62 7.30
N PHE A 335 -18.18 5.57 7.65
CA PHE A 335 -18.52 4.71 8.79
C PHE A 335 -18.49 5.45 10.13
N MET A 336 -17.45 6.27 10.36
CA MET A 336 -17.35 7.12 11.54
C MET A 336 -18.46 8.16 11.61
N GLY A 337 -18.77 8.80 10.48
CA GLY A 337 -19.87 9.74 10.34
C GLY A 337 -21.23 9.09 10.62
N ALA A 338 -21.39 7.81 10.30
CA ALA A 338 -22.60 7.05 10.62
C ALA A 338 -22.88 6.99 12.13
N PHE A 339 -21.84 6.90 12.96
CA PHE A 339 -22.00 6.95 14.41
C PHE A 339 -22.08 8.39 14.92
N ILE A 340 -21.11 9.23 14.56
CA ILE A 340 -20.95 10.55 15.19
C ILE A 340 -22.10 11.49 14.83
N VAL A 341 -22.46 11.59 13.55
CA VAL A 341 -23.41 12.64 13.13
C VAL A 341 -24.81 12.40 13.71
N PRO A 342 -25.43 11.21 13.59
CA PRO A 342 -26.75 10.96 14.15
C PRO A 342 -26.75 11.07 15.68
N THR A 343 -25.82 10.41 16.37
CA THR A 343 -25.81 10.38 17.84
C THR A 343 -25.54 11.74 18.48
N VAL A 344 -24.72 12.60 17.86
CA VAL A 344 -24.53 13.98 18.33
C VAL A 344 -25.81 14.80 18.16
N LEU A 345 -26.50 14.66 17.03
CA LEU A 345 -27.76 15.35 16.80
C LEU A 345 -28.86 14.86 17.74
N GLU A 346 -28.95 13.55 17.98
CA GLU A 346 -29.86 12.93 18.96
C GLU A 346 -29.53 13.43 20.37
N SER A 347 -28.26 13.35 20.81
CA SER A 347 -27.83 13.85 22.12
C SER A 347 -28.18 15.32 22.34
N ILE A 348 -27.97 16.19 21.35
CA ILE A 348 -28.35 17.61 21.41
C ILE A 348 -29.87 17.74 21.49
N PHE A 349 -30.60 16.99 20.67
CA PHE A 349 -32.06 17.03 20.66
C PHE A 349 -32.63 16.63 22.03
N GLU A 350 -32.16 15.52 22.59
CA GLU A 350 -32.62 14.99 23.86
C GLU A 350 -32.25 15.86 25.05
N LEU A 351 -31.01 16.36 25.07
CA LEU A 351 -30.53 17.19 26.17
C LEU A 351 -31.21 18.56 26.21
N PHE A 352 -31.35 19.22 25.05
CA PHE A 352 -31.81 20.61 25.01
C PHE A 352 -33.31 20.78 24.73
N PHE A 353 -33.95 19.83 24.04
CA PHE A 353 -35.37 19.95 23.68
C PHE A 353 -36.28 19.03 24.51
N LEU A 354 -35.81 17.84 24.89
CA LEU A 354 -36.60 16.89 25.68
C LEU A 354 -36.26 16.89 27.17
N GLY A 355 -35.04 17.31 27.54
CA GLY A 355 -34.55 17.25 28.93
C GLY A 355 -34.22 15.83 29.40
N GLU A 356 -34.06 14.88 28.46
CA GLU A 356 -33.87 13.45 28.72
C GLU A 356 -32.38 13.10 28.80
N TRP A 357 -31.72 13.51 29.89
CA TRP A 357 -30.26 13.38 30.06
C TRP A 357 -29.76 11.92 30.01
N LYS A 358 -30.60 10.93 30.36
CA LYS A 358 -30.21 9.51 30.36
C LYS A 358 -30.07 8.96 28.95
N HIS A 359 -30.98 9.34 28.06
CA HIS A 359 -30.93 8.94 26.66
C HIS A 359 -29.73 9.63 25.97
N ALA A 360 -29.54 10.92 26.22
CA ALA A 360 -28.41 11.66 25.66
C ALA A 360 -27.05 11.07 26.11
N LEU A 361 -26.96 10.58 27.35
CA LEU A 361 -25.77 9.89 27.83
C LEU A 361 -25.56 8.53 27.16
N ALA A 362 -26.64 7.79 26.85
CA ALA A 362 -26.56 6.53 26.13
C ALA A 362 -26.07 6.74 24.68
N ASP A 363 -26.56 7.78 24.02
CA ASP A 363 -26.12 8.16 22.67
C ASP A 363 -24.65 8.60 22.65
N LEU A 364 -24.24 9.41 23.63
CA LEU A 364 -22.84 9.80 23.79
C LEU A 364 -21.93 8.57 24.02
N ASN A 365 -22.35 7.60 24.83
CA ASN A 365 -21.61 6.37 25.03
C ASN A 365 -21.50 5.57 23.73
N THR A 366 -22.58 5.49 22.96
CA THR A 366 -22.61 4.82 21.65
C THR A 366 -21.64 5.48 20.68
N MET A 367 -21.59 6.82 20.65
CA MET A 367 -20.61 7.59 19.87
C MET A 367 -19.17 7.26 20.26
N ILE A 368 -18.85 7.25 21.56
CA ILE A 368 -17.50 6.97 22.06
C ILE A 368 -17.08 5.55 21.68
N ILE A 369 -17.94 4.56 21.92
CA ILE A 369 -17.66 3.17 21.60
C ILE A 369 -17.46 3.00 20.09
N GLY A 370 -18.36 3.55 19.27
CA GLY A 370 -18.23 3.51 17.80
C GLY A 370 -16.94 4.16 17.31
N THR A 371 -16.55 5.29 17.91
CA THR A 371 -15.30 5.98 17.59
C THR A 371 -14.09 5.10 17.89
N VAL A 372 -14.06 4.47 19.06
CA VAL A 372 -12.94 3.59 19.46
C VAL A 372 -12.80 2.41 18.50
N ILE A 373 -13.91 1.78 18.10
CA ILE A 373 -13.92 0.61 17.19
C ILE A 373 -13.37 0.95 15.80
N PHE A 374 -13.64 2.13 15.27
CA PHE A 374 -13.18 2.53 13.94
C PHE A 374 -11.86 3.30 13.95
N MET A 375 -11.34 3.63 15.14
CA MET A 375 -10.11 4.40 15.30
C MET A 375 -8.88 3.67 14.73
N PRO A 376 -8.66 2.35 14.96
CA PRO A 376 -7.53 1.65 14.34
C PRO A 376 -7.58 1.69 12.82
N PHE A 377 -8.76 1.50 12.23
CA PHE A 377 -8.94 1.64 10.78
C PHE A 377 -8.62 3.05 10.31
N MET A 378 -9.14 4.08 10.99
CA MET A 378 -8.88 5.47 10.64
C MET A 378 -7.39 5.79 10.66
N ILE A 379 -6.69 5.41 11.74
CA ILE A 379 -5.24 5.57 11.87
C ILE A 379 -4.54 4.82 10.74
N SER A 380 -4.90 3.57 10.49
CA SER A 380 -4.28 2.74 9.44
C SER A 380 -4.42 3.36 8.03
N SER A 381 -5.45 4.17 7.80
CA SER A 381 -5.75 4.79 6.51
C SER A 381 -5.10 6.16 6.28
N PHE A 382 -4.46 6.74 7.31
CA PHE A 382 -3.73 7.99 7.12
C PHE A 382 -2.46 7.76 6.29
N PRO A 383 -2.14 8.65 5.34
CA PRO A 383 -0.96 8.50 4.48
C PRO A 383 0.35 8.29 5.26
N ASP A 384 0.53 9.01 6.37
CA ASP A 384 1.71 8.89 7.22
C ASP A 384 1.82 7.50 7.86
N CYS A 385 0.70 6.96 8.35
CA CYS A 385 0.64 5.66 8.99
C CYS A 385 0.82 4.54 7.97
N MET A 386 0.15 4.62 6.82
CA MET A 386 0.33 3.66 5.73
C MET A 386 1.80 3.54 5.31
N ARG A 387 2.54 4.65 5.29
CA ARG A 387 3.98 4.64 4.98
C ARG A 387 4.85 3.92 6.02
N MET A 388 4.42 3.85 7.27
CA MET A 388 5.22 3.24 8.35
C MET A 388 5.32 1.72 8.22
N ASN A 389 4.36 1.06 7.56
CA ASN A 389 4.35 -0.40 7.41
C ASN A 389 3.90 -0.84 6.01
N ASN A 390 4.51 -0.27 4.96
CA ASN A 390 4.31 -0.67 3.56
C ASN A 390 2.83 -0.78 3.13
N GLY A 391 2.00 0.16 3.55
CA GLY A 391 0.57 0.20 3.23
C GLY A 391 -0.35 -0.49 4.24
N GLN A 392 0.17 -1.15 5.28
CA GLN A 392 -0.62 -1.85 6.31
C GLN A 392 -1.00 -0.97 7.52
N GLY A 393 -0.73 0.33 7.45
CA GLY A 393 -0.94 1.27 8.56
C GLY A 393 0.25 1.33 9.53
N SER A 394 0.06 1.93 10.70
CA SER A 394 1.11 1.98 11.74
C SER A 394 0.98 0.82 12.72
N THR A 395 1.83 0.81 13.75
CA THR A 395 1.81 -0.13 14.88
C THR A 395 1.25 0.54 16.15
N TYR A 396 0.64 1.73 16.03
CA TYR A 396 0.30 2.58 17.17
C TYR A 396 -0.70 1.94 18.12
N THR A 397 -1.74 1.28 17.59
CA THR A 397 -2.72 0.56 18.41
C THR A 397 -2.01 -0.57 19.17
N PHE A 398 -1.07 -1.26 18.54
CA PHE A 398 -0.31 -2.31 19.20
C PHE A 398 0.59 -1.76 20.31
N ASP A 399 1.45 -0.80 19.98
CA ASP A 399 2.52 -0.32 20.86
C ASP A 399 1.98 0.46 22.07
N TYR A 400 0.94 1.28 21.87
CA TYR A 400 0.42 2.18 22.90
C TYR A 400 -0.79 1.64 23.66
N LEU A 401 -1.57 0.72 23.08
CA LEU A 401 -2.78 0.17 23.71
C LEU A 401 -2.59 -1.30 24.08
N ILE A 402 -2.37 -2.16 23.09
CA ILE A 402 -2.42 -3.62 23.26
C ILE A 402 -1.24 -4.15 24.07
N ALA A 403 -0.02 -3.78 23.70
CA ALA A 403 1.20 -4.27 24.34
C ALA A 403 1.29 -3.87 25.83
N PRO A 404 0.96 -2.63 26.24
CA PRO A 404 0.85 -2.27 27.65
C PRO A 404 -0.23 -3.07 28.40
N CYS A 405 -1.44 -3.18 27.84
CA CYS A 405 -2.56 -3.90 28.46
C CYS A 405 -2.26 -5.39 28.68
N LEU A 406 -1.50 -6.02 27.77
CA LEU A 406 -1.13 -7.43 27.85
C LEU A 406 0.20 -7.67 28.62
N GLY A 407 0.85 -6.60 29.07
CA GLY A 407 2.13 -6.66 29.76
C GLY A 407 3.26 -7.18 28.87
N LEU A 408 3.23 -6.84 27.58
CA LEU A 408 4.23 -7.23 26.57
C LEU A 408 5.42 -6.27 26.51
N ASN A 409 5.48 -5.22 27.34
CA ASN A 409 6.61 -4.27 27.39
C ASN A 409 7.61 -4.57 28.51
N LYS A 410 7.82 -5.85 28.85
CA LYS A 410 8.68 -6.24 29.98
C LYS A 410 10.13 -6.41 29.54
N ASP A 411 11.07 -5.98 30.38
CA ASP A 411 12.50 -6.25 30.17
C ASP A 411 12.76 -7.76 30.19
N VAL A 412 13.01 -8.30 29.01
CA VAL A 412 13.25 -9.74 28.77
C VAL A 412 14.56 -10.22 29.41
N GLN A 413 15.50 -9.30 29.65
CA GLN A 413 16.85 -9.61 30.10
C GLN A 413 16.92 -10.27 31.49
N ASN A 414 15.92 -10.07 32.35
CA ASN A 414 15.89 -10.60 33.71
C ASN A 414 14.95 -11.82 33.88
N MET A 415 14.41 -12.35 32.78
CA MET A 415 13.50 -13.51 32.83
C MET A 415 14.28 -14.83 32.87
N LYS A 416 13.72 -15.82 33.58
CA LYS A 416 14.19 -17.20 33.47
C LYS A 416 13.98 -17.71 32.05
N GLU A 417 14.84 -18.61 31.57
CA GLU A 417 14.81 -19.12 30.20
C GLU A 417 13.45 -19.72 29.80
N ASP A 418 12.82 -20.50 30.67
CA ASP A 418 11.48 -21.07 30.45
C ASP A 418 10.38 -20.01 30.34
N ASP A 419 10.49 -18.93 31.12
CA ASP A 419 9.52 -17.82 31.11
C ASP A 419 9.73 -16.92 29.90
N ARG A 420 10.99 -16.77 29.47
CA ARG A 420 11.38 -16.03 28.27
C ARG A 420 10.80 -16.68 27.02
N ALA A 421 10.97 -18.00 26.85
CA ALA A 421 10.42 -18.70 25.68
C ALA A 421 8.88 -18.59 25.58
N LYS A 422 8.19 -18.63 26.72
CA LYS A 422 6.72 -18.40 26.76
C LYS A 422 6.35 -16.96 26.42
N TYR A 423 7.13 -15.99 26.92
CA TYR A 423 6.93 -14.58 26.62
C TYR A 423 7.16 -14.28 25.14
N GLU A 424 8.24 -14.78 24.53
CA GLU A 424 8.54 -14.62 23.11
C GLU A 424 7.41 -15.18 22.24
N LYS A 425 6.90 -16.39 22.54
CA LYS A 425 5.73 -16.95 21.84
C LYS A 425 4.48 -16.10 21.97
N ARG A 426 4.26 -15.46 23.13
CA ARG A 426 3.12 -14.54 23.31
C ARG A 426 3.29 -13.29 22.46
N VAL A 427 4.48 -12.69 22.47
CA VAL A 427 4.79 -11.51 21.66
C VAL A 427 4.61 -11.82 20.18
N GLU A 428 5.13 -12.95 19.70
CA GLU A 428 4.98 -13.41 18.32
C GLU A 428 3.51 -13.57 17.93
N PHE A 429 2.70 -14.25 18.76
CA PHE A 429 1.27 -14.41 18.53
C PHE A 429 0.56 -13.06 18.41
N TRP A 430 0.74 -12.16 19.38
CA TRP A 430 0.04 -10.88 19.39
C TRP A 430 0.53 -9.94 18.29
N THR A 431 1.81 -9.98 17.93
CA THR A 431 2.35 -9.23 16.79
C THR A 431 1.79 -9.77 15.48
N LYS A 432 1.66 -11.10 15.33
CA LYS A 432 1.03 -11.69 14.15
C LYS A 432 -0.43 -11.26 13.99
N HIS A 433 -1.20 -11.21 15.08
CA HIS A 433 -2.64 -10.99 14.99
C HIS A 433 -3.07 -9.52 15.13
N LEU A 434 -2.31 -8.68 15.85
CA LEU A 434 -2.64 -7.28 16.14
C LEU A 434 -1.45 -6.33 15.92
N GLY A 435 -0.37 -6.78 15.26
CA GLY A 435 0.87 -6.00 15.15
C GLY A 435 0.78 -4.74 14.29
N ASN A 436 -0.26 -4.62 13.45
CA ASN A 436 -0.55 -3.39 12.71
C ASN A 436 -2.00 -2.94 12.93
N ASP A 437 -2.24 -1.64 12.72
CA ASP A 437 -3.53 -0.99 12.98
C ASP A 437 -4.66 -1.54 12.10
N MET A 438 -4.34 -1.97 10.87
CA MET A 438 -5.33 -2.53 9.94
C MET A 438 -5.84 -3.89 10.43
N LEU A 439 -4.95 -4.76 10.91
CA LEU A 439 -5.29 -6.05 11.54
C LEU A 439 -6.03 -5.85 12.86
N ALA A 440 -5.61 -4.88 13.67
CA ALA A 440 -6.30 -4.53 14.91
C ALA A 440 -7.76 -4.12 14.64
N GLY A 441 -7.98 -3.22 13.68
CA GLY A 441 -9.32 -2.85 13.23
C GLY A 441 -10.10 -4.04 12.69
N ALA A 442 -9.48 -4.91 11.90
CA ALA A 442 -10.14 -6.08 11.33
C ALA A 442 -10.62 -7.08 12.41
N TRP A 443 -9.85 -7.27 13.48
CA TRP A 443 -10.27 -8.06 14.64
C TRP A 443 -11.44 -7.42 15.38
N GLU A 444 -11.39 -6.12 15.63
CA GLU A 444 -12.48 -5.39 16.27
C GLU A 444 -13.77 -5.50 15.46
N LEU A 445 -13.68 -5.34 14.13
CA LEU A 445 -14.83 -5.48 13.25
C LEU A 445 -15.34 -6.93 13.18
N ALA A 446 -14.45 -7.93 13.22
CA ALA A 446 -14.84 -9.34 13.29
C ALA A 446 -15.61 -9.66 14.58
N LEU A 447 -15.15 -9.17 15.73
CA LEU A 447 -15.85 -9.31 17.01
C LEU A 447 -17.23 -8.64 16.97
N MET A 448 -17.31 -7.43 16.42
CA MET A 448 -18.57 -6.72 16.24
C MET A 448 -19.52 -7.45 15.28
N GLY A 449 -18.99 -8.01 14.19
CA GLY A 449 -19.76 -8.81 13.25
C GLY A 449 -20.38 -10.03 13.91
N VAL A 450 -19.61 -10.77 14.72
CA VAL A 450 -20.12 -11.91 15.50
C VAL A 450 -21.19 -11.45 16.50
N ALA A 451 -20.95 -10.34 17.21
CA ALA A 451 -21.88 -9.78 18.17
C ALA A 451 -23.19 -9.29 17.53
N ALA A 452 -23.18 -8.85 16.28
CA ALA A 452 -24.38 -8.49 15.51
C ALA A 452 -25.07 -9.70 14.85
N GLY A 453 -24.28 -10.64 14.32
CA GLY A 453 -24.77 -11.80 13.57
C GLY A 453 -25.50 -12.81 14.43
N ILE A 454 -24.92 -13.21 15.57
CA ILE A 454 -25.50 -14.25 16.43
C ILE A 454 -26.90 -13.84 16.95
N PRO A 455 -27.11 -12.64 17.53
CA PRO A 455 -28.45 -12.23 17.96
C PRO A 455 -29.43 -12.11 16.81
N SER A 456 -29.00 -11.62 15.64
CA SER A 456 -29.84 -11.51 14.44
C SER A 456 -30.32 -12.89 13.97
N LEU A 457 -29.45 -13.90 14.00
CA LEU A 457 -29.80 -15.29 13.71
C LEU A 457 -30.81 -15.84 14.72
N ILE A 458 -30.58 -15.64 16.01
CA ILE A 458 -31.51 -16.08 17.07
C ILE A 458 -32.89 -15.42 16.88
N TYR A 459 -32.92 -14.11 16.58
CA TYR A 459 -34.16 -13.37 16.36
C TYR A 459 -34.93 -13.89 15.15
N PHE A 460 -34.24 -14.21 14.06
CA PHE A 460 -34.86 -14.80 12.87
C PHE A 460 -35.39 -16.21 13.12
N VAL A 461 -34.62 -17.09 13.77
CA VAL A 461 -35.06 -18.46 14.09
C VAL A 461 -36.29 -18.45 14.99
N THR A 462 -36.36 -17.52 15.93
CA THR A 462 -37.49 -17.39 16.85
C THR A 462 -38.71 -16.72 16.22
N ASN A 463 -38.51 -15.87 15.19
CA ASN A 463 -39.58 -15.09 14.56
C ASN A 463 -39.48 -15.04 13.02
N PRO A 464 -39.49 -16.18 12.31
CA PRO A 464 -39.10 -16.24 10.90
C PRO A 464 -40.05 -15.54 9.93
N PHE A 465 -41.29 -15.25 10.36
CA PHE A 465 -42.31 -14.59 9.55
C PHE A 465 -42.40 -13.07 9.78
N LEU A 466 -41.66 -12.51 10.75
CA LEU A 466 -41.64 -11.08 10.97
C LEU A 466 -40.72 -10.41 9.94
N PRO A 467 -41.19 -9.41 9.16
CA PRO A 467 -40.34 -8.68 8.21
C PRO A 467 -39.09 -8.09 8.85
N ALA A 468 -39.21 -7.56 10.09
CA ALA A 468 -38.08 -7.03 10.84
C ALA A 468 -37.03 -8.11 11.16
N ALA A 469 -37.45 -9.35 11.45
CA ALA A 469 -36.53 -10.45 11.73
C ALA A 469 -35.80 -10.92 10.48
N ILE A 470 -36.48 -10.95 9.33
CA ILE A 470 -35.86 -11.24 8.03
C ILE A 470 -34.82 -10.16 7.69
N SER A 471 -35.19 -8.88 7.79
CA SER A 471 -34.28 -7.77 7.51
C SER A 471 -33.11 -7.74 8.49
N ALA A 472 -33.34 -8.01 9.79
CA ALA A 472 -32.29 -8.12 10.79
C ALA A 472 -31.30 -9.25 10.44
N PHE A 473 -31.78 -10.44 10.08
CA PHE A 473 -30.93 -11.55 9.63
C PHE A 473 -30.05 -11.16 8.43
N TRP A 474 -30.65 -10.59 7.39
CA TRP A 474 -29.92 -10.19 6.18
C TRP A 474 -29.03 -8.96 6.37
N SER A 475 -29.23 -8.18 7.45
CA SER A 475 -28.28 -7.16 7.88
C SER A 475 -27.13 -7.76 8.70
N GLY A 476 -27.41 -8.59 9.70
CA GLY A 476 -26.43 -9.07 10.68
C GLY A 476 -25.56 -10.22 10.18
N MET A 477 -26.14 -11.22 9.52
CA MET A 477 -25.37 -12.41 9.10
C MET A 477 -24.38 -12.13 7.97
N PRO A 478 -24.73 -11.40 6.89
CA PRO A 478 -23.75 -10.98 5.90
C PRO A 478 -22.64 -10.11 6.50
N PHE A 479 -22.97 -9.20 7.43
CA PHE A 479 -21.94 -8.41 8.13
C PHE A 479 -20.98 -9.29 8.92
N CYS A 480 -21.50 -10.26 9.68
CA CYS A 480 -20.70 -11.23 10.43
C CYS A 480 -19.76 -12.05 9.55
N LEU A 481 -20.26 -12.59 8.43
CA LEU A 481 -19.44 -13.38 7.51
C LEU A 481 -18.42 -12.50 6.81
N GLY A 482 -18.83 -11.31 6.38
CA GLY A 482 -17.95 -10.33 5.75
C GLY A 482 -16.82 -9.90 6.67
N SER A 483 -17.06 -9.69 7.96
CA SER A 483 -16.03 -9.30 8.93
C SER A 483 -15.01 -10.39 9.21
N ILE A 484 -15.42 -11.65 9.21
CA ILE A 484 -14.50 -12.78 9.34
C ILE A 484 -13.64 -12.92 8.07
N LEU A 485 -14.25 -12.79 6.89
CA LEU A 485 -13.53 -12.86 5.61
C LEU A 485 -12.57 -11.68 5.42
N MET A 486 -12.98 -10.48 5.83
CA MET A 486 -12.10 -9.31 5.80
C MET A 486 -10.91 -9.51 6.72
N LEU A 487 -11.13 -9.98 7.95
CA LEU A 487 -10.04 -10.33 8.86
C LEU A 487 -9.09 -11.36 8.24
N HIS A 488 -9.62 -12.39 7.59
CA HIS A 488 -8.79 -13.38 6.89
C HIS A 488 -7.96 -12.74 5.78
N ALA A 489 -8.56 -11.85 4.98
CA ALA A 489 -7.92 -11.19 3.86
C ALA A 489 -6.86 -10.15 4.26
N MET A 490 -6.93 -9.60 5.48
CA MET A 490 -5.97 -8.63 6.00
C MET A 490 -4.66 -9.27 6.47
N TYR A 491 -4.60 -10.60 6.57
CA TYR A 491 -3.33 -11.30 6.76
C TYR A 491 -2.49 -11.22 5.48
N PRO A 492 -1.21 -10.82 5.56
CA PRO A 492 -0.35 -10.70 4.38
C PRO A 492 -0.27 -11.98 3.56
N GLU A 493 -0.25 -13.15 4.20
CA GLU A 493 -0.22 -14.46 3.54
C GLU A 493 -1.48 -14.79 2.73
N ASN A 494 -2.58 -14.09 2.99
CA ASN A 494 -3.90 -14.31 2.39
C ASN A 494 -4.36 -13.14 1.51
N MET A 495 -3.56 -12.08 1.42
CA MET A 495 -3.91 -10.92 0.62
C MET A 495 -4.10 -11.35 -0.84
N ASN A 496 -5.21 -10.95 -1.45
CA ASN A 496 -5.64 -11.35 -2.81
C ASN A 496 -5.95 -12.84 -3.02
N LYS A 497 -6.04 -13.66 -1.96
CA LYS A 497 -6.51 -15.05 -2.06
C LYS A 497 -8.01 -15.15 -1.77
N SER A 498 -8.61 -16.26 -2.18
CA SER A 498 -9.99 -16.61 -1.84
C SER A 498 -10.05 -18.00 -1.25
N ILE A 499 -10.81 -18.16 -0.16
CA ILE A 499 -11.14 -19.48 0.39
C ILE A 499 -12.09 -20.24 -0.56
N PHE A 500 -12.84 -19.52 -1.41
CA PHE A 500 -13.84 -20.09 -2.30
C PHE A 500 -13.32 -20.44 -3.70
N PHE A 501 -12.25 -19.78 -4.14
CA PHE A 501 -11.64 -19.98 -5.45
C PHE A 501 -10.18 -20.41 -5.25
N SER A 502 -9.88 -21.69 -5.44
CA SER A 502 -8.50 -22.17 -5.48
C SER A 502 -7.87 -21.84 -6.83
N ASP A 503 -6.59 -21.44 -6.80
CA ASP A 503 -5.80 -21.13 -8.02
C ASP A 503 -5.48 -22.39 -8.86
N GLU A 504 -5.83 -23.58 -8.36
CA GLU A 504 -5.57 -24.88 -9.00
C GLU A 504 -6.29 -25.10 -10.34
N ASP A 505 -7.28 -24.28 -10.69
CA ASP A 505 -8.07 -24.48 -11.91
C ASP A 505 -7.36 -24.00 -13.20
N ASP A 506 -6.33 -23.16 -13.10
CA ASP A 506 -5.71 -22.53 -14.28
C ASP A 506 -4.62 -23.42 -14.95
N GLU A 507 -4.14 -24.48 -14.29
CA GLU A 507 -3.21 -25.47 -14.90
C GLU A 507 -3.87 -26.31 -16.02
N SER A 508 -5.20 -26.37 -16.07
CA SER A 508 -5.91 -27.17 -17.06
C SER A 508 -5.94 -26.54 -18.45
N THR A 509 -5.63 -25.23 -18.57
CA THR A 509 -5.64 -24.52 -19.86
C THR A 509 -4.27 -24.51 -20.55
N GLU A 510 -3.17 -24.65 -19.80
CA GLU A 510 -1.82 -24.80 -20.40
C GLU A 510 -1.58 -26.20 -21.00
N LYS A 511 -2.29 -27.24 -20.55
CA LYS A 511 -2.15 -28.61 -21.11
C LYS A 511 -2.74 -28.77 -22.52
N SER A 512 -3.52 -27.81 -23.01
CA SER A 512 -4.05 -27.82 -24.39
C SER A 512 -3.07 -27.25 -25.44
N VAL A 513 -1.99 -26.58 -25.01
CA VAL A 513 -1.03 -25.93 -25.94
C VAL A 513 0.37 -26.57 -25.85
N ARG A 514 0.66 -27.37 -24.81
CA ARG A 514 1.93 -28.10 -24.66
C ARG A 514 1.94 -29.50 -25.29
N THR A 515 1.60 -29.60 -26.56
CA THR A 515 2.03 -30.73 -27.42
C THR A 515 2.82 -30.23 -28.62
N ALA A 516 3.97 -29.59 -28.36
CA ALA A 516 5.15 -29.61 -29.22
C ALA A 516 6.27 -28.74 -28.62
N SER A 517 7.03 -29.27 -27.66
CA SER A 517 8.49 -29.13 -27.59
C SER A 517 9.00 -29.58 -26.21
N ASP A 518 9.74 -30.68 -26.20
CA ASP A 518 10.63 -31.05 -25.11
C ASP A 518 11.63 -29.93 -24.84
N SER A 519 11.76 -29.51 -23.59
CA SER A 519 13.00 -29.68 -22.82
C SER A 519 12.89 -29.03 -21.44
N SER A 520 13.41 -29.76 -20.46
CA SER A 520 13.60 -29.45 -19.05
C SER A 520 13.90 -27.99 -18.71
N GLN A 521 13.10 -27.39 -17.82
CA GLN A 521 13.60 -26.45 -16.83
C GLN A 521 12.61 -26.30 -15.67
N GLY A 522 13.16 -26.28 -14.46
CA GLY A 522 12.46 -26.53 -13.21
C GLY A 522 11.55 -25.41 -12.73
N ASP A 523 10.74 -25.79 -11.74
CA ASP A 523 9.77 -24.98 -11.03
C ASP A 523 10.39 -23.66 -10.56
N VAL A 524 9.95 -22.56 -11.18
CA VAL A 524 10.18 -21.21 -10.68
C VAL A 524 9.03 -20.94 -9.73
N GLU A 525 9.32 -20.91 -8.43
CA GLU A 525 8.42 -20.32 -7.44
C GLU A 525 8.07 -18.90 -7.91
N VAL A 526 6.79 -18.67 -8.19
CA VAL A 526 6.25 -17.34 -8.47
C VAL A 526 6.36 -16.55 -7.17
N GLU A 527 7.46 -15.79 -7.07
CA GLU A 527 7.74 -14.87 -5.98
C GLU A 527 6.54 -13.91 -5.83
N SER A 528 5.90 -13.96 -4.66
CA SER A 528 4.77 -13.12 -4.30
C SER A 528 5.14 -11.64 -4.47
N THR A 529 4.20 -10.88 -5.06
CA THR A 529 4.15 -9.42 -5.22
C THR A 529 5.32 -8.64 -4.57
N PRO A 530 6.25 -8.06 -5.36
CA PRO A 530 7.47 -7.43 -4.85
C PRO A 530 7.27 -6.09 -4.13
N LEU A 531 6.02 -5.65 -3.93
CA LEU A 531 5.70 -4.40 -3.23
C LEU A 531 5.42 -4.59 -1.73
N LEU A 532 5.40 -5.83 -1.22
CA LEU A 532 5.03 -6.14 0.17
C LEU A 532 5.99 -7.09 0.90
N ALA A 533 7.22 -7.26 0.40
CA ALA A 533 8.27 -8.05 1.05
C ALA A 533 9.32 -7.17 1.74
#